data_AF-A0A086XTD3-F1
#
_entry.id   AF-A0A086XTD3-F1
#
_cell.length_a   1.000
_cell.length_b   1.000
_cell.length_c   1.000
_cell.angle_alpha   90.00
_cell.angle_beta   90.00
_cell.angle_gamma   90.00
#
_symmetry.space_group_name_H-M   'P 1'
#
loop_
_entity.id
_entity.type
_entity.pdbx_description
1 polymer ?
#
loop_
_entity_poly.entity_id
_entity_poly.type
_entity_poly.pdbx_seq_one_letter_code
_entity_poly.pdbx_strand_id
1 'polypeptide(L)'
;MLPGTAAGPVIASPEPLSFWGGVDPATARVIDVHHPLRGRCLSGAVLAMPSSRGSCTGSGVLLDMVLNGRGPAALVFCEGEDVLTLGALIAAEMFGQRLAVVRLTPDVFARLSAAPEARITPDEIAFGSEVWPLHRPDSLPLWLSDADRAMHDGAQGAATAQAMRIVCAMARQQGARRLIDVTQGHVDGCIYASPANLTFAETMAGLGARVRVPTTMNAISVDRRNWQAQGVAPDFCGPAARLADAYVRMGCQPSFTCAPYLLDTAPAEGEAIAWAESNAVIYANSVLGARTAKHPDFLDLCIAITGRAPLSGVYLDENRDATRIVTVEAPETVDDAFWPLVGYLAGKAAPDRIPLLRGLAHLSPSRDDLKALCAAFGTTSAAPMLHVEGVTPEAQLLSPAADTAVLDRAAMRAGWHSLNAETETVDLIAIGSPHAALAECRALARALDGRRVAVSTIVTAGRAVIAQAQAEGTLGALERSGVQVLPDLCWCSISEPLFPPGARALMTNSGKYAHYGPGLSGRAVRFGPIAACAEAALSGRAPHRLPDWLTAERTTQQ
;
A
#
# COMPACT_ATOMS: atom_id res chain seq x y z
N MET A 1 -17.74 11.33 -8.85
CA MET A 1 -18.75 11.48 -7.80
C MET A 1 -19.83 10.44 -7.98
N LEU A 2 -20.09 9.68 -6.91
CA LEU A 2 -21.12 8.66 -6.87
C LEU A 2 -22.41 9.30 -6.32
N PRO A 3 -23.53 9.25 -7.06
CA PRO A 3 -24.77 9.87 -6.64
C PRO A 3 -25.36 9.15 -5.43
N GLY A 4 -25.92 9.91 -4.50
CA GLY A 4 -26.60 9.36 -3.32
C GLY A 4 -27.31 10.44 -2.54
N THR A 5 -28.05 10.03 -1.51
CA THR A 5 -28.72 10.94 -0.58
C THR A 5 -28.17 10.71 0.81
N ALA A 6 -27.76 11.77 1.49
CA ALA A 6 -27.18 11.70 2.82
C ALA A 6 -27.47 12.98 3.60
N ALA A 7 -27.52 12.89 4.92
CA ALA A 7 -27.51 14.05 5.81
C ALA A 7 -26.83 13.65 7.12
N GLY A 8 -26.04 14.55 7.68
CA GLY A 8 -25.35 14.27 8.94
C GLY A 8 -24.39 15.38 9.38
N PRO A 9 -23.81 15.23 10.57
CA PRO A 9 -22.79 16.16 11.06
C PRO A 9 -21.55 16.11 10.16
N VAL A 10 -20.94 17.27 9.92
CA VAL A 10 -19.67 17.33 9.18
C VAL A 10 -18.53 16.99 10.14
N ILE A 11 -17.70 16.04 9.73
CA ILE A 11 -16.40 15.77 10.35
C ILE A 11 -15.35 16.10 9.30
N ALA A 12 -14.62 17.19 9.52
CA ALA A 12 -13.61 17.65 8.58
C ALA A 12 -12.19 17.40 9.12
N SER A 13 -11.27 17.06 8.21
CA SER A 13 -9.83 17.05 8.49
C SER A 13 -9.08 17.80 7.39
N PRO A 14 -8.03 18.57 7.73
CA PRO A 14 -7.13 19.15 6.74
C PRO A 14 -6.11 18.13 6.20
N GLU A 15 -6.05 16.92 6.78
CA GLU A 15 -5.11 15.87 6.41
C GLU A 15 -5.86 14.68 5.78
N PRO A 16 -5.25 13.99 4.80
CA PRO A 16 -5.76 12.71 4.33
C PRO A 16 -5.72 11.63 5.42
N LEU A 17 -6.75 10.78 5.47
CA LEU A 17 -6.85 9.65 6.39
C LEU A 17 -6.63 8.32 5.65
N SER A 18 -5.83 7.43 6.26
CA SER A 18 -5.75 6.02 5.84
C SER A 18 -6.88 5.24 6.48
N PHE A 19 -7.73 4.59 5.69
CA PHE A 19 -8.74 3.67 6.22
C PHE A 19 -8.10 2.34 6.62
N TRP A 20 -7.09 1.87 5.86
CA TRP A 20 -6.29 0.71 6.27
C TRP A 20 -5.34 1.09 7.41
N GLY A 21 -5.43 0.39 8.54
CA GLY A 21 -4.62 0.64 9.74
C GLY A 21 -4.93 1.96 10.47
N GLY A 22 -5.82 2.81 9.95
CA GLY A 22 -6.18 4.10 10.53
C GLY A 22 -7.64 4.25 10.93
N VAL A 23 -8.53 3.36 10.47
CA VAL A 23 -9.93 3.27 10.91
C VAL A 23 -10.22 1.83 11.31
N ASP A 24 -10.84 1.64 12.47
CA ASP A 24 -11.37 0.34 12.88
C ASP A 24 -12.79 0.15 12.29
N PRO A 25 -13.00 -0.78 11.35
CA PRO A 25 -14.31 -0.99 10.72
C PRO A 25 -15.37 -1.55 11.69
N ALA A 26 -14.96 -2.20 12.79
CA ALA A 26 -15.88 -2.74 13.77
C ALA A 26 -16.54 -1.64 14.61
N THR A 27 -15.79 -0.57 14.93
CA THR A 27 -16.27 0.54 15.76
C THR A 27 -16.49 1.85 15.01
N ALA A 28 -16.08 1.92 13.73
CA ALA A 28 -16.03 3.12 12.91
C ALA A 28 -15.17 4.26 13.49
N ARG A 29 -14.23 3.94 14.39
CA ARG A 29 -13.37 4.93 15.04
C ARG A 29 -12.02 5.08 14.33
N VAL A 30 -11.51 6.31 14.30
CA VAL A 30 -10.15 6.59 13.84
C VAL A 30 -9.15 6.11 14.88
N ILE A 31 -8.28 5.19 14.50
CA ILE A 31 -7.24 4.58 15.34
C ILE A 31 -5.82 5.02 14.99
N ASP A 32 -5.64 5.74 13.88
CA ASP A 32 -4.35 6.33 13.52
C ASP A 32 -3.89 7.31 14.61
N VAL A 33 -2.79 6.96 15.28
CA VAL A 33 -2.25 7.72 16.43
C VAL A 33 -1.62 9.04 16.02
N HIS A 34 -1.30 9.22 14.74
CA HIS A 34 -0.70 10.43 14.20
C HIS A 34 -1.72 11.38 13.57
N HIS A 35 -2.99 10.95 13.42
CA HIS A 35 -3.99 11.73 12.70
C HIS A 35 -4.82 12.65 13.62
N PRO A 36 -5.18 13.88 13.19
CA PRO A 36 -5.96 14.83 13.98
C PRO A 36 -7.34 14.31 14.42
N LEU A 37 -7.93 13.38 13.66
CA LEU A 37 -9.24 12.79 13.97
C LEU A 37 -9.20 11.60 14.94
N ARG A 38 -8.04 11.27 15.53
CA ARG A 38 -7.91 10.12 16.45
C ARG A 38 -9.04 10.05 17.47
N GLY A 39 -9.67 8.88 17.58
CA GLY A 39 -10.76 8.57 18.51
C GLY A 39 -12.15 9.00 18.06
N ARG A 40 -12.28 9.79 16.98
CA ARG A 40 -13.59 10.20 16.43
C ARG A 40 -14.28 9.02 15.74
N CYS A 41 -15.61 8.93 15.91
CA CYS A 41 -16.45 7.98 15.19
C CYS A 41 -16.93 8.60 13.88
N LEU A 42 -16.81 7.85 12.77
CA LEU A 42 -17.17 8.30 11.42
C LEU A 42 -18.58 7.87 10.99
N SER A 43 -19.20 6.94 11.72
CA SER A 43 -20.52 6.38 11.37
C SER A 43 -21.58 7.47 11.25
N GLY A 44 -22.27 7.52 10.10
CA GLY A 44 -23.34 8.48 9.84
C GLY A 44 -22.89 9.94 9.65
N ALA A 45 -21.59 10.24 9.65
CA ALA A 45 -21.08 11.58 9.42
C ALA A 45 -20.93 11.88 7.92
N VAL A 46 -20.97 13.17 7.56
CA VAL A 46 -20.43 13.66 6.28
C VAL A 46 -18.95 13.91 6.51
N LEU A 47 -18.11 12.95 6.07
CA LEU A 47 -16.67 13.02 6.26
C LEU A 47 -16.03 13.84 5.13
N ALA A 48 -15.41 14.96 5.49
CA ALA A 48 -14.70 15.85 4.58
C ALA A 48 -13.18 15.76 4.82
N MET A 49 -12.42 15.43 3.79
CA MET A 49 -10.94 15.40 3.82
C MET A 49 -10.38 15.69 2.43
N PRO A 50 -9.13 16.16 2.27
CA PRO A 50 -8.61 16.52 0.95
C PRO A 50 -8.63 15.34 -0.03
N SER A 51 -8.11 14.20 0.43
CA SER A 51 -8.12 12.89 -0.24
C SER A 51 -8.03 11.78 0.83
N SER A 52 -7.85 10.53 0.40
CA SER A 52 -7.39 9.43 1.25
C SER A 52 -5.89 9.18 1.08
N ARG A 53 -5.24 8.46 2.01
CA ARG A 53 -3.82 8.07 1.89
C ARG A 53 -3.58 6.62 2.31
N GLY A 54 -2.36 6.14 2.08
CA GLY A 54 -1.93 4.81 2.54
C GLY A 54 -2.12 3.71 1.50
N SER A 55 -2.38 2.49 1.97
CA SER A 55 -2.51 1.29 1.14
C SER A 55 -3.82 1.24 0.36
N CYS A 56 -3.79 0.58 -0.80
CA CYS A 56 -4.91 0.34 -1.71
C CYS A 56 -6.08 -0.42 -1.03
N THR A 57 -5.82 -1.09 0.09
CA THR A 57 -6.77 -1.86 0.90
C THR A 57 -7.82 -1.02 1.64
N GLY A 58 -7.72 0.31 1.64
CA GLY A 58 -8.74 1.19 2.20
C GLY A 58 -10.15 0.97 1.62
N SER A 59 -10.27 0.51 0.35
CA SER A 59 -11.54 0.23 -0.31
C SER A 59 -12.33 -0.89 0.39
N GLY A 60 -11.63 -1.95 0.83
CA GLY A 60 -12.21 -3.09 1.54
C GLY A 60 -12.66 -2.76 2.97
N VAL A 61 -11.94 -1.86 3.65
CA VAL A 61 -12.35 -1.34 4.96
C VAL A 61 -13.63 -0.53 4.85
N LEU A 62 -13.71 0.40 3.88
CA LEU A 62 -14.93 1.16 3.65
C LEU A 62 -16.11 0.26 3.26
N LEU A 63 -15.88 -0.69 2.33
CA LEU A 63 -16.91 -1.63 1.92
C LEU A 63 -17.47 -2.39 3.13
N ASP A 64 -16.62 -2.87 4.02
CA ASP A 64 -17.06 -3.54 5.26
C ASP A 64 -17.90 -2.63 6.15
N MET A 65 -17.46 -1.39 6.37
CA MET A 65 -18.24 -0.43 7.15
C MET A 65 -19.61 -0.18 6.52
N VAL A 66 -19.70 -0.02 5.20
CA VAL A 66 -20.97 0.21 4.49
C VAL A 66 -21.87 -1.01 4.57
N LEU A 67 -21.36 -2.22 4.30
CA LEU A 67 -22.15 -3.45 4.37
C LEU A 67 -22.69 -3.75 5.78
N ASN A 68 -22.00 -3.29 6.82
CA ASN A 68 -22.41 -3.45 8.21
C ASN A 68 -23.18 -2.24 8.77
N GLY A 69 -23.56 -1.25 7.95
CA GLY A 69 -24.33 -0.08 8.39
C GLY A 69 -23.57 0.87 9.33
N ARG A 70 -22.23 0.84 9.28
CA ARG A 70 -21.30 1.65 10.09
C ARG A 70 -20.52 2.68 9.27
N GLY A 71 -20.79 2.76 7.97
CA GLY A 71 -20.16 3.72 7.07
C GLY A 71 -20.45 5.18 7.44
N PRO A 72 -19.64 6.12 6.94
CA PRO A 72 -20.05 7.52 6.91
C PRO A 72 -21.35 7.66 6.11
N ALA A 73 -22.12 8.72 6.36
CA ALA A 73 -23.29 9.03 5.55
C ALA A 73 -22.88 9.48 4.14
N ALA A 74 -21.76 10.19 4.02
CA ALA A 74 -21.15 10.58 2.75
C ALA A 74 -19.65 10.84 2.89
N LEU A 75 -18.94 10.75 1.77
CA LEU A 75 -17.55 11.17 1.63
C LEU A 75 -17.47 12.44 0.78
N VAL A 76 -16.69 13.42 1.22
CA VAL A 76 -16.43 14.66 0.48
C VAL A 76 -14.94 14.93 0.38
N PHE A 77 -14.47 15.16 -0.85
CA PHE A 77 -13.08 15.41 -1.21
C PHE A 77 -12.90 16.77 -1.91
N CYS A 78 -11.67 17.28 -1.94
CA CYS A 78 -11.31 18.39 -2.85
C CYS A 78 -10.23 18.01 -3.86
N GLU A 79 -9.58 16.87 -3.69
CA GLU A 79 -8.56 16.33 -4.61
C GLU A 79 -9.09 15.07 -5.32
N GLY A 80 -8.24 14.44 -6.15
CA GLY A 80 -8.53 13.13 -6.73
C GLY A 80 -8.49 12.05 -5.64
N GLU A 81 -9.49 11.16 -5.63
CA GLU A 81 -9.58 10.07 -4.67
C GLU A 81 -10.25 8.86 -5.31
N ASP A 82 -9.53 7.74 -5.32
CA ASP A 82 -9.94 6.53 -6.04
C ASP A 82 -10.27 5.37 -5.10
N VAL A 83 -9.62 5.30 -3.92
CA VAL A 83 -9.64 4.13 -3.03
C VAL A 83 -10.99 3.97 -2.35
N LEU A 84 -11.42 4.99 -1.63
CA LEU A 84 -12.70 4.99 -0.93
C LEU A 84 -13.85 5.13 -1.93
N THR A 85 -13.64 5.88 -3.01
CA THR A 85 -14.60 5.96 -4.11
C THR A 85 -14.87 4.58 -4.72
N LEU A 86 -13.86 3.74 -4.91
CA LEU A 86 -14.07 2.37 -5.38
C LEU A 86 -14.83 1.52 -4.36
N GLY A 87 -14.50 1.60 -3.07
CA GLY A 87 -15.23 0.86 -2.03
C GLY A 87 -16.73 1.19 -2.04
N ALA A 88 -17.08 2.48 -2.19
CA ALA A 88 -18.45 2.95 -2.35
C ALA A 88 -19.11 2.48 -3.66
N LEU A 89 -18.36 2.47 -4.77
CA LEU A 89 -18.83 1.98 -6.07
C LEU A 89 -19.17 0.49 -6.01
N ILE A 90 -18.30 -0.34 -5.42
CA ILE A 90 -18.52 -1.77 -5.24
C ILE A 90 -19.75 -2.03 -4.37
N ALA A 91 -19.90 -1.29 -3.27
CA ALA A 91 -21.09 -1.37 -2.41
C ALA A 91 -22.38 -1.15 -3.21
N ALA A 92 -22.40 -0.15 -4.10
CA ALA A 92 -23.57 0.18 -4.89
C ALA A 92 -23.83 -0.83 -6.01
N GLU A 93 -22.81 -1.15 -6.82
CA GLU A 93 -22.92 -1.96 -8.02
C GLU A 93 -23.16 -3.45 -7.74
N MET A 94 -22.58 -3.98 -6.64
CA MET A 94 -22.63 -5.41 -6.34
C MET A 94 -23.56 -5.76 -5.18
N PHE A 95 -23.77 -4.83 -4.24
CA PHE A 95 -24.49 -5.11 -3.00
C PHE A 95 -25.69 -4.19 -2.76
N GLY A 96 -25.99 -3.27 -3.69
CA GLY A 96 -27.14 -2.38 -3.62
C GLY A 96 -27.07 -1.32 -2.51
N GLN A 97 -25.91 -1.15 -1.85
CA GLN A 97 -25.71 -0.19 -0.78
C GLN A 97 -25.07 1.09 -1.33
N ARG A 98 -25.81 2.19 -1.34
CA ARG A 98 -25.34 3.46 -1.92
C ARG A 98 -24.68 4.34 -0.86
N LEU A 99 -23.45 4.78 -1.15
CA LEU A 99 -22.73 5.78 -0.38
C LEU A 99 -22.43 6.98 -1.31
N ALA A 100 -22.88 8.18 -0.93
CA ALA A 100 -22.62 9.38 -1.71
C ALA A 100 -21.14 9.77 -1.60
N VAL A 101 -20.51 10.01 -2.76
CA VAL A 101 -19.12 10.46 -2.83
C VAL A 101 -19.03 11.72 -3.68
N VAL A 102 -18.61 12.82 -3.06
CA VAL A 102 -18.60 14.16 -3.65
C VAL A 102 -17.17 14.70 -3.72
N ARG A 103 -16.83 15.40 -4.81
CA ARG A 103 -15.61 16.18 -4.99
C ARG A 103 -15.99 17.63 -5.23
N LEU A 104 -15.54 18.51 -4.35
CA LEU A 104 -15.80 19.94 -4.40
C LEU A 104 -14.54 20.70 -4.84
N THR A 105 -14.70 21.94 -5.29
CA THR A 105 -13.55 22.83 -5.44
C THR A 105 -12.98 23.17 -4.06
N PRO A 106 -11.68 23.50 -3.95
CA PRO A 106 -11.05 23.82 -2.67
C PRO A 106 -11.80 24.88 -1.84
N ASP A 107 -12.32 25.92 -2.50
CA ASP A 107 -13.06 26.99 -1.82
C ASP A 107 -14.38 26.50 -1.20
N VAL A 108 -15.16 25.69 -1.93
CA VAL A 108 -16.42 25.15 -1.43
C VAL A 108 -16.16 24.10 -0.36
N PHE A 109 -15.12 23.29 -0.53
CA PHE A 109 -14.67 22.31 0.46
C PHE A 109 -14.29 22.98 1.79
N ALA A 110 -13.54 24.10 1.76
CA ALA A 110 -13.16 24.83 2.97
C ALA A 110 -14.39 25.38 3.73
N ARG A 111 -15.40 25.87 3.00
CA ARG A 111 -16.66 26.35 3.59
C ARG A 111 -17.49 25.21 4.18
N LEU A 112 -17.62 24.10 3.46
CA LEU A 112 -18.28 22.89 3.97
C LEU A 112 -17.60 22.39 5.25
N SER A 113 -16.26 22.39 5.27
CA SER A 113 -15.47 21.90 6.40
C SER A 113 -15.70 22.67 7.70
N ALA A 114 -16.17 23.92 7.60
CA ALA A 114 -16.53 24.75 8.74
C ALA A 114 -18.03 24.64 9.14
N ALA A 115 -18.86 24.00 8.32
CA ALA A 115 -20.28 23.83 8.60
C ALA A 115 -20.50 22.75 9.69
N PRO A 116 -21.56 22.86 10.50
CA PRO A 116 -21.87 21.84 11.51
C PRO A 116 -22.47 20.57 10.90
N GLU A 117 -23.23 20.71 9.82
CA GLU A 117 -23.94 19.63 9.14
C GLU A 117 -24.06 19.91 7.64
N ALA A 118 -24.29 18.86 6.87
CA ALA A 118 -24.54 18.95 5.44
C ALA A 118 -25.58 17.93 5.00
N ARG A 119 -26.30 18.28 3.92
CA ARG A 119 -27.26 17.42 3.23
C ARG A 119 -26.84 17.29 1.78
N ILE A 120 -26.78 16.05 1.29
CA ILE A 120 -26.41 15.70 -0.08
C ILE A 120 -27.61 15.01 -0.71
N THR A 121 -27.89 15.36 -1.96
CA THR A 121 -28.79 14.64 -2.86
C THR A 121 -28.01 14.26 -4.13
N PRO A 122 -28.61 13.51 -5.07
CA PRO A 122 -27.93 13.18 -6.33
C PRO A 122 -27.47 14.38 -7.16
N ASP A 123 -28.09 15.56 -6.96
CA ASP A 123 -27.93 16.73 -7.83
C ASP A 123 -27.49 18.00 -7.08
N GLU A 124 -27.47 18.00 -5.74
CA GLU A 124 -27.03 19.16 -4.94
C GLU A 124 -26.40 18.76 -3.61
N ILE A 125 -25.52 19.62 -3.10
CA ILE A 125 -25.06 19.61 -1.70
C ILE A 125 -25.45 20.93 -1.03
N ALA A 126 -26.02 20.84 0.17
CA ALA A 126 -26.48 21.98 0.96
C ALA A 126 -25.86 21.96 2.36
N PHE A 127 -25.40 23.12 2.82
CA PHE A 127 -24.86 23.32 4.17
C PHE A 127 -24.99 24.80 4.56
N GLY A 128 -25.37 25.08 5.80
CA GLY A 128 -25.72 26.45 6.21
C GLY A 128 -26.86 27.02 5.34
N SER A 129 -26.63 28.19 4.75
CA SER A 129 -27.54 28.83 3.79
C SER A 129 -27.17 28.58 2.32
N GLU A 130 -26.20 27.71 2.06
CA GLU A 130 -25.64 27.47 0.74
C GLU A 130 -26.22 26.21 0.10
N VAL A 131 -26.41 26.26 -1.22
CA VAL A 131 -26.78 25.11 -2.04
C VAL A 131 -25.92 25.14 -3.30
N TRP A 132 -25.23 24.05 -3.56
CA TRP A 132 -24.30 23.91 -4.68
C TRP A 132 -24.73 22.74 -5.58
N PRO A 133 -24.86 22.96 -6.91
CA PRO A 133 -25.22 21.89 -7.83
C PRO A 133 -24.08 20.88 -7.99
N LEU A 134 -24.44 19.60 -8.07
CA LEU A 134 -23.53 18.49 -8.33
C LEU A 134 -23.67 18.00 -9.76
N HIS A 135 -22.54 17.74 -10.41
CA HIS A 135 -22.50 17.20 -11.77
C HIS A 135 -22.14 15.71 -11.73
N ARG A 136 -22.85 14.90 -12.55
CA ARG A 136 -22.60 13.45 -12.61
C ARG A 136 -21.41 13.14 -13.54
N PRO A 137 -20.47 12.26 -13.15
CA PRO A 137 -19.35 11.88 -14.00
C PRO A 137 -19.75 11.07 -15.23
N ASP A 138 -20.92 10.42 -15.22
CA ASP A 138 -21.38 9.59 -16.33
C ASP A 138 -21.53 10.37 -17.65
N SER A 139 -21.60 11.70 -17.58
CA SER A 139 -21.57 12.58 -18.75
C SER A 139 -20.19 12.74 -19.38
N LEU A 140 -19.12 12.24 -18.74
CA LEU A 140 -17.77 12.32 -19.28
C LEU A 140 -17.58 11.29 -20.41
N PRO A 141 -17.06 11.72 -21.57
CA PRO A 141 -16.90 10.83 -22.71
C PRO A 141 -15.82 9.78 -22.42
N LEU A 142 -16.19 8.51 -22.53
CA LEU A 142 -15.28 7.37 -22.50
C LEU A 142 -15.44 6.58 -23.80
N TRP A 143 -14.40 6.57 -24.62
CA TRP A 143 -14.35 5.75 -25.81
C TRP A 143 -14.10 4.29 -25.41
N LEU A 144 -14.98 3.42 -25.90
CA LEU A 144 -14.87 1.97 -25.78
C LEU A 144 -14.65 1.39 -27.18
N SER A 145 -13.80 0.37 -27.30
CA SER A 145 -13.77 -0.46 -28.50
C SER A 145 -15.04 -1.33 -28.62
N ASP A 146 -15.23 -2.01 -29.75
CA ASP A 146 -16.34 -2.98 -29.88
C ASP A 146 -16.19 -4.14 -28.88
N ALA A 147 -14.95 -4.57 -28.62
CA ALA A 147 -14.68 -5.59 -27.62
C ALA A 147 -15.00 -5.11 -26.19
N ASP A 148 -14.66 -3.86 -25.87
CA ASP A 148 -14.99 -3.23 -24.58
C ASP A 148 -16.51 -3.13 -24.38
N ARG A 149 -17.26 -2.71 -25.40
CA ARG A 149 -18.73 -2.67 -25.38
C ARG A 149 -19.32 -4.07 -25.20
N ALA A 150 -18.85 -5.05 -25.97
CA ALA A 150 -19.33 -6.43 -25.86
C ALA A 150 -19.11 -7.01 -24.45
N MET A 151 -17.97 -6.72 -23.81
CA MET A 151 -17.74 -7.09 -22.41
C MET A 151 -18.73 -6.41 -21.46
N HIS A 152 -18.88 -5.09 -21.59
CA HIS A 152 -19.80 -4.27 -20.77
C HIS A 152 -21.25 -4.76 -20.86
N ASP A 153 -21.69 -5.12 -22.07
CA ASP A 153 -23.07 -5.53 -22.36
C ASP A 153 -23.34 -7.02 -22.07
N GLY A 154 -22.33 -7.76 -21.60
CA GLY A 154 -22.48 -9.12 -21.09
C GLY A 154 -22.26 -10.25 -22.08
N ALA A 155 -21.70 -9.98 -23.26
CA ALA A 155 -21.38 -11.02 -24.26
C ALA A 155 -20.37 -12.06 -23.74
N GLN A 156 -19.64 -11.75 -22.67
CA GLN A 156 -18.63 -12.62 -22.05
C GLN A 156 -19.00 -13.08 -20.63
N GLY A 157 -20.27 -12.99 -20.26
CA GLY A 157 -20.78 -13.43 -18.97
C GLY A 157 -20.86 -12.32 -17.92
N ALA A 158 -21.60 -12.62 -16.85
CA ALA A 158 -21.99 -11.65 -15.83
C ALA A 158 -20.80 -11.06 -15.07
N ALA A 159 -19.81 -11.88 -14.72
CA ALA A 159 -18.61 -11.41 -14.02
C ALA A 159 -17.80 -10.40 -14.85
N THR A 160 -17.58 -10.68 -16.13
CA THR A 160 -16.84 -9.77 -17.03
C THR A 160 -17.62 -8.48 -17.26
N ALA A 161 -18.95 -8.55 -17.40
CA ALA A 161 -19.80 -7.37 -17.49
C ALA A 161 -19.70 -6.50 -16.22
N GLN A 162 -19.75 -7.12 -15.05
CA GLN A 162 -19.62 -6.43 -13.77
C GLN A 162 -18.24 -5.76 -13.63
N ALA A 163 -17.17 -6.50 -13.93
CA ALA A 163 -15.81 -5.97 -13.92
C ALA A 163 -15.66 -4.78 -14.89
N MET A 164 -16.21 -4.89 -16.09
CA MET A 164 -16.14 -3.85 -17.10
C MET A 164 -16.93 -2.60 -16.71
N ARG A 165 -18.12 -2.74 -16.10
CA ARG A 165 -18.87 -1.59 -15.53
C ARG A 165 -18.05 -0.83 -14.49
N ILE A 166 -17.41 -1.56 -13.57
CA ILE A 166 -16.54 -0.98 -12.54
C ILE A 166 -15.35 -0.26 -13.18
N VAL A 167 -14.65 -0.88 -14.15
CA VAL A 167 -13.53 -0.26 -14.88
C VAL A 167 -13.99 1.01 -15.61
N CYS A 168 -15.13 1.01 -16.29
CA CYS A 168 -15.66 2.19 -16.97
C CYS A 168 -16.02 3.31 -15.99
N ALA A 169 -16.64 2.99 -14.85
CA ALA A 169 -16.99 3.97 -13.83
C ALA A 169 -15.73 4.61 -13.23
N MET A 170 -14.71 3.80 -12.89
CA MET A 170 -13.42 4.31 -12.41
C MET A 170 -12.70 5.12 -13.48
N ALA A 171 -12.73 4.69 -14.75
CA ALA A 171 -12.14 5.45 -15.85
C ALA A 171 -12.73 6.86 -15.96
N ARG A 172 -14.06 7.00 -15.87
CA ARG A 172 -14.71 8.32 -15.86
C ARG A 172 -14.34 9.13 -14.64
N GLN A 173 -14.29 8.52 -13.45
CA GLN A 173 -13.90 9.20 -12.22
C GLN A 173 -12.46 9.74 -12.31
N GLN A 174 -11.54 8.98 -12.90
CA GLN A 174 -10.14 9.35 -13.10
C GLN A 174 -9.94 10.32 -14.29
N GLY A 175 -11.01 10.65 -15.01
CA GLY A 175 -10.95 11.53 -16.20
C GLY A 175 -10.36 10.87 -17.45
N ALA A 176 -10.22 9.54 -17.47
CA ALA A 176 -9.75 8.80 -18.62
C ALA A 176 -10.76 8.87 -19.78
N ARG A 177 -10.26 9.15 -21.00
CA ARG A 177 -11.08 9.21 -22.21
C ARG A 177 -11.12 7.90 -22.99
N ARG A 178 -10.23 6.96 -22.67
CA ARG A 178 -10.13 5.63 -23.27
C ARG A 178 -9.55 4.65 -22.28
N LEU A 179 -9.66 3.36 -22.58
CA LEU A 179 -8.98 2.29 -21.87
C LEU A 179 -7.74 1.83 -22.66
N ILE A 180 -6.80 1.22 -21.95
CA ILE A 180 -5.62 0.56 -22.53
C ILE A 180 -5.60 -0.93 -22.18
N ASP A 181 -4.91 -1.70 -23.02
CA ASP A 181 -4.56 -3.07 -22.70
C ASP A 181 -3.46 -3.08 -21.62
N VAL A 182 -3.55 -4.04 -20.71
CA VAL A 182 -2.47 -4.40 -19.80
C VAL A 182 -1.97 -5.80 -20.12
N THR A 183 -0.68 -6.04 -19.93
CA THR A 183 -0.04 -7.32 -20.26
C THR A 183 -0.11 -8.33 -19.11
N GLN A 184 -0.12 -7.85 -17.86
CA GLN A 184 -0.17 -8.67 -16.66
C GLN A 184 -0.75 -7.91 -15.45
N GLY A 185 -1.22 -8.66 -14.46
CA GLY A 185 -1.75 -8.15 -13.19
C GLY A 185 -1.00 -8.67 -11.96
N HIS A 186 -1.08 -7.92 -10.87
CA HIS A 186 -0.72 -8.38 -9.53
C HIS A 186 -1.78 -7.90 -8.54
N VAL A 187 -2.61 -8.85 -8.08
CA VAL A 187 -3.77 -8.57 -7.23
C VAL A 187 -3.31 -8.37 -5.79
N ASP A 188 -3.66 -7.21 -5.23
CA ASP A 188 -3.46 -6.81 -3.83
C ASP A 188 -4.64 -7.23 -2.95
N GLY A 189 -5.87 -7.18 -3.49
CA GLY A 189 -7.12 -7.45 -2.77
C GLY A 189 -7.31 -8.88 -2.20
N CYS A 190 -6.28 -9.73 -2.27
CA CYS A 190 -6.24 -11.04 -1.62
C CYS A 190 -5.79 -11.01 -0.15
N ILE A 191 -5.45 -9.84 0.41
CA ILE A 191 -5.28 -9.67 1.86
C ILE A 191 -6.66 -9.67 2.53
N TYR A 192 -6.81 -10.49 3.58
CA TYR A 192 -8.03 -10.53 4.38
C TYR A 192 -8.00 -9.40 5.42
N ALA A 193 -8.38 -8.21 4.96
CA ALA A 193 -8.49 -6.99 5.76
C ALA A 193 -9.83 -6.90 6.49
N SER A 194 -10.91 -7.36 5.84
CA SER A 194 -12.26 -7.42 6.39
C SER A 194 -13.06 -8.57 5.77
N PRO A 195 -14.18 -8.98 6.40
CA PRO A 195 -15.13 -9.91 5.79
C PRO A 195 -15.59 -9.50 4.40
N ALA A 196 -15.65 -8.19 4.11
CA ALA A 196 -16.04 -7.67 2.81
C ALA A 196 -15.11 -8.10 1.66
N ASN A 197 -13.79 -8.25 1.90
CA ASN A 197 -12.86 -8.76 0.88
C ASN A 197 -13.27 -10.16 0.42
N LEU A 198 -13.61 -11.05 1.37
CA LEU A 198 -14.10 -12.40 1.07
C LEU A 198 -15.43 -12.37 0.32
N THR A 199 -16.39 -11.57 0.81
CA THR A 199 -17.70 -11.42 0.17
C THR A 199 -17.56 -10.97 -1.28
N PHE A 200 -16.72 -9.98 -1.57
CA PHE A 200 -16.43 -9.55 -2.94
C PHE A 200 -15.85 -10.68 -3.79
N ALA A 201 -14.77 -11.33 -3.33
CA ALA A 201 -14.07 -12.35 -4.09
C ALA A 201 -14.95 -13.57 -4.38
N GLU A 202 -15.73 -14.03 -3.40
CA GLU A 202 -16.65 -15.17 -3.60
C GLU A 202 -17.85 -14.80 -4.49
N THR A 203 -18.34 -13.56 -4.40
CA THR A 203 -19.40 -13.07 -5.31
C THR A 203 -18.89 -13.06 -6.74
N MET A 204 -17.70 -12.51 -7.01
CA MET A 204 -17.10 -12.50 -8.34
C MET A 204 -16.85 -13.92 -8.86
N ALA A 205 -16.30 -14.80 -8.01
CA ALA A 205 -16.09 -16.21 -8.37
C ALA A 205 -17.42 -16.93 -8.68
N GLY A 206 -18.48 -16.66 -7.90
CA GLY A 206 -19.83 -17.20 -8.11
C GLY A 206 -20.49 -16.71 -9.40
N LEU A 207 -20.19 -15.48 -9.84
CA LEU A 207 -20.57 -14.93 -11.14
C LEU A 207 -19.78 -15.54 -12.32
N GLY A 208 -18.83 -16.43 -12.05
CA GLY A 208 -18.01 -17.11 -13.06
C GLY A 208 -16.77 -16.35 -13.49
N ALA A 209 -16.26 -15.42 -12.68
CA ALA A 209 -15.08 -14.62 -13.00
C ALA A 209 -13.86 -15.47 -13.39
N ARG A 210 -13.14 -15.03 -14.43
CA ARG A 210 -11.86 -15.58 -14.86
C ARG A 210 -10.93 -14.45 -15.29
N VAL A 211 -9.69 -14.47 -14.80
CA VAL A 211 -8.66 -13.54 -15.27
C VAL A 211 -8.27 -13.87 -16.70
N ARG A 212 -8.08 -12.83 -17.53
CA ARG A 212 -7.68 -12.95 -18.93
C ARG A 212 -6.17 -12.81 -19.11
N VAL A 213 -5.54 -11.95 -18.30
CA VAL A 213 -4.09 -11.70 -18.36
C VAL A 213 -3.37 -12.51 -17.27
N PRO A 214 -2.10 -12.89 -17.47
CA PRO A 214 -1.28 -13.48 -16.41
C PRO A 214 -1.35 -12.62 -15.15
N THR A 215 -1.84 -13.21 -14.07
CA THR A 215 -2.14 -12.47 -12.84
C THR A 215 -1.54 -13.19 -11.65
N THR A 216 -0.62 -12.53 -10.97
CA THR A 216 -0.02 -13.01 -9.71
C THR A 216 -0.77 -12.47 -8.51
N MET A 217 -0.50 -13.02 -7.33
CA MET A 217 -1.18 -12.66 -6.07
C MET A 217 -0.19 -12.12 -5.04
N ASN A 218 -0.63 -11.08 -4.33
CA ASN A 218 0.09 -10.51 -3.19
C ASN A 218 0.18 -11.52 -2.04
N ALA A 219 1.08 -11.25 -1.09
CA ALA A 219 1.08 -11.88 0.22
C ALA A 219 -0.31 -11.77 0.87
N ILE A 220 -0.64 -12.76 1.68
CA ILE A 220 -1.96 -12.97 2.29
C ILE A 220 -1.85 -12.97 3.81
N SER A 221 -2.98 -13.10 4.49
CA SER A 221 -3.04 -12.97 5.95
C SER A 221 -2.61 -14.21 6.73
N VAL A 222 -2.26 -15.31 6.05
CA VAL A 222 -1.92 -16.59 6.67
C VAL A 222 -0.86 -17.33 5.86
N ASP A 223 -0.05 -18.16 6.53
CA ASP A 223 0.66 -19.25 5.84
C ASP A 223 -0.40 -20.26 5.38
N ARG A 224 -0.78 -20.18 4.10
CA ARG A 224 -1.91 -20.94 3.55
C ARG A 224 -1.78 -22.45 3.74
N ARG A 225 -0.55 -22.97 3.85
CA ARG A 225 -0.31 -24.42 3.99
C ARG A 225 -0.22 -24.89 5.43
N ASN A 226 0.18 -24.01 6.36
CA ASN A 226 0.55 -24.43 7.72
C ASN A 226 -0.26 -23.76 8.84
N TRP A 227 -1.18 -22.84 8.54
CA TRP A 227 -1.85 -22.04 9.58
C TRP A 227 -2.57 -22.89 10.64
N GLN A 228 -3.16 -24.04 10.29
CA GLN A 228 -3.78 -24.94 11.28
C GLN A 228 -2.76 -25.49 12.27
N ALA A 229 -1.58 -25.89 11.79
CA ALA A 229 -0.50 -26.42 12.62
C ALA A 229 0.17 -25.31 13.46
N GLN A 230 0.11 -24.06 12.99
CA GLN A 230 0.60 -22.88 13.71
C GLN A 230 -0.34 -22.41 14.82
N GLY A 231 -1.52 -23.04 14.99
CA GLY A 231 -2.44 -22.75 16.09
C GLY A 231 -3.16 -21.40 15.99
N VAL A 232 -3.22 -20.81 14.80
CA VAL A 232 -3.90 -19.53 14.57
C VAL A 232 -5.42 -19.74 14.57
N ALA A 233 -6.17 -18.77 15.10
CA ALA A 233 -7.60 -18.88 15.32
C ALA A 233 -8.39 -19.15 14.00
N PRO A 234 -9.23 -20.20 13.95
CA PRO A 234 -9.99 -20.57 12.75
C PRO A 234 -10.89 -19.46 12.19
N ASP A 235 -11.43 -18.61 13.07
CA ASP A 235 -12.37 -17.54 12.69
C ASP A 235 -11.73 -16.47 11.80
N PHE A 236 -10.41 -16.29 11.88
CA PHE A 236 -9.66 -15.39 11.00
C PHE A 236 -9.05 -16.14 9.81
N CYS A 237 -8.39 -17.26 10.07
CA CYS A 237 -7.61 -17.96 9.05
C CYS A 237 -8.46 -18.72 8.03
N GLY A 238 -9.61 -19.26 8.44
CA GLY A 238 -10.54 -19.92 7.52
C GLY A 238 -11.02 -18.97 6.42
N PRO A 239 -11.60 -17.81 6.77
CA PRO A 239 -11.95 -16.77 5.80
C PRO A 239 -10.77 -16.29 4.95
N ALA A 240 -9.59 -16.06 5.54
CA ALA A 240 -8.41 -15.63 4.79
C ALA A 240 -7.94 -16.67 3.76
N ALA A 241 -7.96 -17.96 4.10
CA ALA A 241 -7.62 -19.03 3.17
C ALA A 241 -8.67 -19.15 2.04
N ARG A 242 -9.96 -19.04 2.37
CA ARG A 242 -11.06 -19.04 1.38
C ARG A 242 -10.96 -17.87 0.41
N LEU A 243 -10.54 -16.69 0.88
CA LEU A 243 -10.29 -15.52 0.05
C LEU A 243 -9.22 -15.84 -1.00
N ALA A 244 -8.06 -16.34 -0.57
CA ALA A 244 -7.01 -16.76 -1.49
C ALA A 244 -7.50 -17.82 -2.49
N ASP A 245 -8.27 -18.81 -2.02
CA ASP A 245 -8.83 -19.86 -2.87
C ASP A 245 -9.82 -19.31 -3.91
N ALA A 246 -10.60 -18.28 -3.58
CA ALA A 246 -11.51 -17.64 -4.54
C ALA A 246 -10.74 -17.05 -5.73
N TYR A 247 -9.64 -16.32 -5.47
CA TYR A 247 -8.78 -15.79 -6.52
C TYR A 247 -8.08 -16.88 -7.34
N VAL A 248 -7.60 -17.95 -6.69
CA VAL A 248 -7.02 -19.10 -7.41
C VAL A 248 -8.06 -19.77 -8.32
N ARG A 249 -9.30 -19.93 -7.87
CA ARG A 249 -10.40 -20.45 -8.72
C ARG A 249 -10.72 -19.54 -9.91
N MET A 250 -10.48 -18.23 -9.78
CA MET A 250 -10.61 -17.26 -10.87
C MET A 250 -9.41 -17.29 -11.85
N GLY A 251 -8.37 -18.09 -11.58
CA GLY A 251 -7.22 -18.27 -12.46
C GLY A 251 -5.97 -17.47 -12.06
N CYS A 252 -5.98 -16.80 -10.92
CA CYS A 252 -4.78 -16.12 -10.41
C CYS A 252 -3.70 -17.14 -10.01
N GLN A 253 -2.45 -16.81 -10.29
CA GLN A 253 -1.29 -17.61 -9.92
C GLN A 253 -0.98 -17.43 -8.43
N PRO A 254 -0.89 -18.51 -7.63
CA PRO A 254 -0.69 -18.45 -6.18
C PRO A 254 0.78 -18.17 -5.80
N SER A 255 1.31 -17.03 -6.23
CA SER A 255 2.66 -16.54 -5.94
C SER A 255 2.83 -16.07 -4.50
N PHE A 256 1.75 -15.53 -3.92
CA PHE A 256 1.64 -15.01 -2.55
C PHE A 256 2.85 -14.20 -2.08
N THR A 257 3.14 -13.10 -2.77
CA THR A 257 4.25 -12.22 -2.41
C THR A 257 3.96 -10.75 -2.68
N CYS A 258 4.27 -9.87 -1.73
CA CYS A 258 4.20 -8.41 -1.91
C CYS A 258 5.38 -7.81 -2.67
N ALA A 259 6.32 -8.67 -3.08
CA ALA A 259 7.48 -8.32 -3.87
C ALA A 259 7.47 -9.06 -5.23
N PRO A 260 6.48 -8.81 -6.11
CA PRO A 260 6.36 -9.51 -7.41
C PRO A 260 7.52 -9.21 -8.37
N TYR A 261 8.23 -8.10 -8.17
CA TYR A 261 9.46 -7.77 -8.91
C TYR A 261 10.64 -8.71 -8.59
N LEU A 262 10.52 -9.59 -7.60
CA LEU A 262 11.48 -10.67 -7.34
C LEU A 262 11.15 -11.96 -8.10
N LEU A 263 10.03 -12.00 -8.83
CA LEU A 263 9.64 -13.13 -9.67
C LEU A 263 10.27 -13.00 -11.06
N ASP A 264 10.48 -14.14 -11.73
CA ASP A 264 11.00 -14.17 -13.10
C ASP A 264 10.05 -13.50 -14.12
N THR A 265 8.79 -13.29 -13.74
CA THR A 265 7.76 -12.62 -14.55
C THR A 265 7.74 -11.10 -14.36
N ALA A 266 8.74 -10.52 -13.68
CA ALA A 266 8.84 -9.07 -13.52
C ALA A 266 8.75 -8.35 -14.89
N PRO A 267 8.03 -7.23 -14.98
CA PRO A 267 7.79 -6.52 -16.22
C PRO A 267 9.05 -5.87 -16.77
N ALA A 268 9.03 -5.61 -18.07
CA ALA A 268 10.06 -4.85 -18.75
C ALA A 268 9.75 -3.34 -18.79
N GLU A 269 10.77 -2.55 -19.14
CA GLU A 269 10.63 -1.11 -19.36
C GLU A 269 9.57 -0.81 -20.42
N GLY A 270 8.70 0.16 -20.14
CA GLY A 270 7.60 0.59 -21.01
C GLY A 270 6.35 -0.29 -20.97
N GLU A 271 6.40 -1.45 -20.32
CA GLU A 271 5.26 -2.38 -20.26
C GLU A 271 4.10 -1.82 -19.43
N ALA A 272 2.89 -1.78 -19.99
CA ALA A 272 1.68 -1.40 -19.27
C ALA A 272 1.10 -2.58 -18.50
N ILE A 273 1.13 -2.51 -17.18
CA ILE A 273 0.69 -3.58 -16.26
C ILE A 273 -0.39 -3.08 -15.31
N ALA A 274 -0.98 -3.99 -14.54
CA ALA A 274 -1.96 -3.68 -13.48
C ALA A 274 -1.52 -4.27 -12.14
N TRP A 275 -0.46 -3.70 -11.56
CA TRP A 275 -0.05 -4.03 -10.20
C TRP A 275 -0.72 -3.05 -9.23
N ALA A 276 -1.23 -3.54 -8.10
CA ALA A 276 -1.93 -2.73 -7.11
C ALA A 276 -1.16 -2.53 -5.79
N GLU A 277 -0.35 -3.51 -5.39
CA GLU A 277 0.44 -3.40 -4.16
C GLU A 277 1.37 -2.19 -4.20
N SER A 278 1.22 -1.30 -3.22
CA SER A 278 1.81 0.04 -3.23
C SER A 278 3.33 0.02 -3.44
N ASN A 279 4.06 -0.86 -2.74
CA ASN A 279 5.51 -0.93 -2.91
C ASN A 279 5.91 -1.45 -4.30
N ALA A 280 5.13 -2.38 -4.86
CA ALA A 280 5.37 -2.98 -6.16
C ALA A 280 5.06 -2.00 -7.30
N VAL A 281 4.00 -1.19 -7.17
CA VAL A 281 3.66 -0.09 -8.08
C VAL A 281 4.82 0.89 -8.19
N ILE A 282 5.32 1.36 -7.04
CA ILE A 282 6.42 2.33 -7.00
C ILE A 282 7.67 1.71 -7.62
N TYR A 283 8.03 0.48 -7.24
CA TYR A 283 9.19 -0.20 -7.80
C TYR A 283 9.08 -0.41 -9.32
N ALA A 284 7.92 -0.84 -9.81
CA ALA A 284 7.68 -1.08 -11.22
C ALA A 284 7.87 0.21 -12.05
N ASN A 285 7.31 1.33 -11.59
CA ASN A 285 7.46 2.61 -12.28
C ASN A 285 8.88 3.19 -12.14
N SER A 286 9.44 3.20 -10.92
CA SER A 286 10.69 3.90 -10.60
C SER A 286 11.96 3.14 -10.97
N VAL A 287 11.94 1.81 -10.93
CA VAL A 287 13.13 0.97 -11.07
C VAL A 287 13.08 0.13 -12.35
N LEU A 288 11.92 -0.43 -12.68
CA LEU A 288 11.77 -1.24 -13.89
C LEU A 288 11.36 -0.41 -15.12
N GLY A 289 10.88 0.82 -14.93
CA GLY A 289 10.35 1.67 -16.02
C GLY A 289 9.05 1.14 -16.63
N ALA A 290 8.38 0.20 -15.97
CA ALA A 290 7.04 -0.25 -16.35
C ALA A 290 6.00 0.84 -16.01
N ARG A 291 4.77 0.65 -16.47
CA ARG A 291 3.69 1.63 -16.32
C ARG A 291 2.51 1.00 -15.59
N THR A 292 2.23 1.52 -14.39
CA THR A 292 1.04 1.13 -13.64
C THR A 292 0.61 2.25 -12.72
N ALA A 293 -0.68 2.57 -12.72
CA ALA A 293 -1.25 3.42 -11.69
C ALA A 293 -1.32 2.64 -10.37
N LYS A 294 -1.46 3.37 -9.26
CA LYS A 294 -1.72 2.80 -7.93
C LYS A 294 -3.20 2.42 -7.84
N HIS A 295 -3.55 1.27 -8.41
CA HIS A 295 -4.94 0.81 -8.46
C HIS A 295 -5.45 0.40 -7.08
N PRO A 296 -6.62 0.88 -6.63
CA PRO A 296 -7.22 0.43 -5.39
C PRO A 296 -7.67 -1.04 -5.43
N ASP A 297 -7.71 -1.69 -4.27
CA ASP A 297 -8.13 -3.10 -4.15
C ASP A 297 -9.53 -3.28 -4.74
N PHE A 298 -9.74 -4.40 -5.43
CA PHE A 298 -10.91 -4.79 -6.24
C PHE A 298 -10.84 -4.35 -7.70
N LEU A 299 -10.28 -3.17 -8.01
CA LEU A 299 -10.13 -2.72 -9.40
C LEU A 299 -9.06 -3.54 -10.12
N ASP A 300 -8.00 -3.91 -9.41
CA ASP A 300 -6.95 -4.83 -9.86
C ASP A 300 -7.50 -6.14 -10.45
N LEU A 301 -8.45 -6.79 -9.77
CA LEU A 301 -9.14 -7.97 -10.28
C LEU A 301 -10.00 -7.64 -11.50
N CYS A 302 -10.73 -6.52 -11.48
CA CYS A 302 -11.57 -6.13 -12.60
C CYS A 302 -10.74 -5.86 -13.86
N ILE A 303 -9.58 -5.23 -13.71
CA ILE A 303 -8.60 -5.05 -14.77
C ILE A 303 -8.05 -6.42 -15.23
N ALA A 304 -7.72 -7.32 -14.32
CA ALA A 304 -7.23 -8.66 -14.67
C ALA A 304 -8.26 -9.51 -15.45
N ILE A 305 -9.55 -9.40 -15.11
CA ILE A 305 -10.67 -10.08 -15.80
C ILE A 305 -10.87 -9.52 -17.20
N THR A 306 -10.84 -8.20 -17.35
CA THR A 306 -11.12 -7.53 -18.63
C THR A 306 -9.90 -7.46 -19.54
N GLY A 307 -8.70 -7.41 -18.95
CA GLY A 307 -7.44 -7.02 -19.60
C GLY A 307 -7.33 -5.52 -19.86
N ARG A 308 -8.19 -4.70 -19.25
CA ARG A 308 -8.38 -3.28 -19.60
C ARG A 308 -8.23 -2.39 -18.38
N ALA A 309 -7.38 -1.37 -18.48
CA ALA A 309 -7.19 -0.36 -17.44
C ALA A 309 -7.61 1.03 -17.95
N PRO A 310 -8.07 1.93 -17.06
CA PRO A 310 -8.21 3.34 -17.38
C PRO A 310 -6.88 3.94 -17.87
N LEU A 311 -6.89 4.65 -18.99
CA LEU A 311 -5.73 5.45 -19.38
C LEU A 311 -5.72 6.76 -18.60
N SER A 312 -5.06 6.75 -17.45
CA SER A 312 -4.98 7.87 -16.51
C SER A 312 -3.64 7.85 -15.76
N GLY A 313 -3.34 8.95 -15.06
CA GLY A 313 -2.14 9.04 -14.21
C GLY A 313 -0.87 8.68 -14.96
N VAL A 314 0.01 7.92 -14.32
CA VAL A 314 1.36 7.57 -14.82
C VAL A 314 1.38 6.52 -15.94
N TYR A 315 0.22 6.12 -16.49
CA TYR A 315 0.21 5.50 -17.81
C TYR A 315 0.56 6.50 -18.92
N LEU A 316 0.28 7.79 -18.69
CA LEU A 316 0.56 8.91 -19.59
C LEU A 316 1.93 9.52 -19.27
N ASP A 317 2.72 9.83 -20.30
CA ASP A 317 4.07 10.39 -20.14
C ASP A 317 4.04 11.75 -19.43
N GLU A 318 3.09 12.60 -19.79
CA GLU A 318 2.93 13.95 -19.25
C GLU A 318 2.68 13.98 -17.73
N ASN A 319 2.24 12.87 -17.15
CA ASN A 319 1.95 12.76 -15.72
C ASN A 319 3.09 12.11 -14.93
N ARG A 320 4.25 11.88 -15.56
CA ARG A 320 5.42 11.25 -14.93
C ARG A 320 6.50 12.26 -14.55
N ASP A 321 6.33 13.54 -14.89
CA ASP A 321 7.27 14.60 -14.51
C ASP A 321 7.42 14.71 -12.98
N ALA A 322 8.67 14.75 -12.50
CA ALA A 322 8.92 15.16 -11.12
C ALA A 322 8.47 16.61 -10.92
N THR A 323 7.68 16.87 -9.90
CA THR A 323 7.24 18.23 -9.55
C THR A 323 7.84 18.72 -8.24
N ARG A 324 8.78 17.97 -7.66
CA ARG A 324 9.61 18.38 -6.53
C ARG A 324 11.00 17.75 -6.65
N ILE A 325 12.05 18.50 -6.33
CA ILE A 325 13.41 17.99 -6.22
C ILE A 325 13.75 17.84 -4.75
N VAL A 326 14.10 16.64 -4.33
CA VAL A 326 14.54 16.34 -2.97
C VAL A 326 16.04 16.05 -3.01
N THR A 327 16.84 17.01 -2.55
CA THR A 327 18.29 16.82 -2.43
C THR A 327 18.59 16.07 -1.14
N VAL A 328 19.17 14.88 -1.26
CA VAL A 328 19.59 14.08 -0.10
C VAL A 328 21.06 14.35 0.19
N GLU A 329 21.36 14.86 1.38
CA GLU A 329 22.74 15.00 1.85
C GLU A 329 23.27 13.66 2.36
N ALA A 330 23.47 12.73 1.42
CA ALA A 330 23.90 11.38 1.74
C ALA A 330 25.32 11.38 2.38
N PRO A 331 25.54 10.62 3.45
CA PRO A 331 26.88 10.35 3.97
C PRO A 331 27.74 9.56 2.96
N GLU A 332 29.06 9.61 3.12
CA GLU A 332 30.00 8.86 2.25
C GLU A 332 29.82 7.34 2.33
N THR A 333 29.46 6.84 3.52
CA THR A 333 29.20 5.43 3.77
C THR A 333 27.84 5.27 4.42
N VAL A 334 27.11 4.23 4.00
CA VAL A 334 25.75 3.93 4.48
C VAL A 334 25.60 2.42 4.68
N ASP A 335 24.64 2.02 5.51
CA ASP A 335 24.16 0.64 5.62
C ASP A 335 22.76 0.48 5.00
N ASP A 336 22.20 -0.72 5.07
CA ASP A 336 20.90 -1.05 4.49
C ASP A 336 19.71 -0.33 5.16
N ALA A 337 19.88 0.29 6.34
CA ALA A 337 18.83 1.08 6.98
C ALA A 337 18.71 2.50 6.42
N PHE A 338 19.72 2.99 5.70
CA PHE A 338 19.70 4.31 5.07
C PHE A 338 18.56 4.44 4.05
N TRP A 339 18.40 3.46 3.17
CA TRP A 339 17.43 3.49 2.06
C TRP A 339 15.97 3.57 2.50
N PRO A 340 15.48 2.72 3.44
CA PRO A 340 14.12 2.86 3.97
C PRO A 340 13.92 4.17 4.74
N LEU A 341 14.95 4.70 5.44
CA LEU A 341 14.83 6.02 6.08
C LEU A 341 14.65 7.14 5.06
N VAL A 342 15.48 7.16 4.01
CA VAL A 342 15.39 8.14 2.91
C VAL A 342 14.04 8.04 2.21
N GLY A 343 13.58 6.82 1.89
CA GLY A 343 12.27 6.61 1.28
C GLY A 343 11.13 7.18 2.13
N TYR A 344 11.13 6.87 3.43
CA TYR A 344 10.13 7.38 4.37
C TYR A 344 10.09 8.91 4.44
N LEU A 345 11.26 9.55 4.51
CA LEU A 345 11.39 11.01 4.57
C LEU A 345 11.06 11.70 3.24
N ALA A 346 11.48 11.11 2.13
CA ALA A 346 11.10 11.58 0.79
C ALA A 346 9.59 11.55 0.61
N GLY A 347 8.92 10.51 1.11
CA GLY A 347 7.47 10.42 1.06
C GLY A 347 6.78 11.48 1.91
N LYS A 348 7.34 11.83 3.08
CA LYS A 348 6.87 12.98 3.88
C LYS A 348 7.12 14.33 3.20
N ALA A 349 8.23 14.46 2.48
CA ALA A 349 8.56 15.67 1.74
C ALA A 349 7.75 15.81 0.45
N ALA A 350 7.19 14.73 -0.09
CA ALA A 350 6.37 14.71 -1.29
C ALA A 350 5.15 13.77 -1.10
N PRO A 351 4.19 14.14 -0.24
CA PRO A 351 3.08 13.25 0.14
C PRO A 351 2.08 13.02 -1.00
N ASP A 352 2.04 13.91 -1.99
CA ASP A 352 0.99 14.04 -3.00
C ASP A 352 1.52 14.18 -4.43
N ARG A 353 2.84 14.09 -4.63
CA ARG A 353 3.49 14.43 -5.90
C ARG A 353 4.75 13.60 -6.14
N ILE A 354 5.16 13.46 -7.41
CA ILE A 354 6.35 12.68 -7.80
C ILE A 354 7.61 13.51 -7.50
N PRO A 355 8.53 13.05 -6.63
CA PRO A 355 9.80 13.72 -6.41
C PRO A 355 10.91 13.16 -7.32
N LEU A 356 11.92 13.98 -7.61
CA LEU A 356 13.25 13.56 -8.05
C LEU A 356 14.20 13.56 -6.85
N LEU A 357 14.75 12.41 -6.49
CA LEU A 357 15.79 12.27 -5.48
C LEU A 357 17.17 12.48 -6.11
N ARG A 358 17.92 13.46 -5.60
CA ARG A 358 19.29 13.76 -6.01
C ARG A 358 20.27 13.46 -4.88
N GLY A 359 21.53 13.23 -5.25
CA GLY A 359 22.61 12.97 -4.28
C GLY A 359 22.72 11.51 -3.84
N LEU A 360 22.02 10.58 -4.49
CA LEU A 360 22.08 9.14 -4.20
C LEU A 360 22.93 8.34 -5.20
N ALA A 361 23.14 8.86 -6.42
CA ALA A 361 23.76 8.13 -7.52
C ALA A 361 25.15 7.59 -7.20
N HIS A 362 25.96 8.36 -6.46
CA HIS A 362 27.33 7.98 -6.09
C HIS A 362 27.40 6.77 -5.15
N LEU A 363 26.31 6.45 -4.44
CA LEU A 363 26.22 5.27 -3.58
C LEU A 363 25.92 3.98 -4.34
N SER A 364 25.62 4.06 -5.65
CA SER A 364 25.33 2.90 -6.52
C SER A 364 24.28 1.95 -5.92
N PRO A 365 23.04 2.41 -5.66
CA PRO A 365 22.02 1.62 -4.99
C PRO A 365 21.77 0.28 -5.70
N SER A 366 21.72 -0.80 -4.92
CA SER A 366 21.30 -2.10 -5.41
C SER A 366 19.79 -2.16 -5.62
N ARG A 367 19.32 -3.22 -6.28
CA ARG A 367 17.87 -3.48 -6.43
C ARG A 367 17.16 -3.65 -5.09
N ASP A 368 17.83 -4.20 -4.07
CA ASP A 368 17.25 -4.40 -2.75
C ASP A 368 17.21 -3.09 -1.94
N ASP A 369 18.19 -2.21 -2.13
CA ASP A 369 18.18 -0.85 -1.58
C ASP A 369 16.99 -0.05 -2.13
N LEU A 370 16.81 -0.08 -3.45
CA LEU A 370 15.67 0.57 -4.11
C LEU A 370 14.34 -0.04 -3.69
N LYS A 371 14.29 -1.36 -3.44
CA LYS A 371 13.12 -2.03 -2.89
C LYS A 371 12.73 -1.44 -1.54
N ALA A 372 13.68 -1.34 -0.61
CA ALA A 372 13.45 -0.80 0.72
C ALA A 372 13.03 0.68 0.67
N LEU A 373 13.67 1.47 -0.20
CA LEU A 373 13.33 2.87 -0.45
C LEU A 373 11.90 3.01 -0.98
N CYS A 374 11.52 2.28 -2.03
CA CYS A 374 10.18 2.35 -2.63
C CYS A 374 9.08 1.96 -1.63
N ALA A 375 9.31 0.92 -0.84
CA ALA A 375 8.36 0.48 0.17
C ALA A 375 8.13 1.52 1.27
N ALA A 376 9.19 2.15 1.76
CA ALA A 376 9.09 3.19 2.77
C ALA A 376 8.48 4.49 2.21
N PHE A 377 8.79 4.85 0.96
CA PHE A 377 8.17 5.99 0.27
C PHE A 377 6.65 5.84 0.15
N GLY A 378 6.17 4.66 -0.30
CA GLY A 378 4.74 4.38 -0.42
C GLY A 378 3.97 4.31 0.91
N THR A 379 4.67 4.38 2.04
CA THR A 379 4.06 4.45 3.38
C THR A 379 3.56 5.86 3.69
N THR A 380 4.31 6.88 3.27
CA THR A 380 4.04 8.29 3.60
C THR A 380 3.61 9.14 2.40
N SER A 381 3.73 8.61 1.17
CA SER A 381 3.28 9.26 -0.06
C SER A 381 2.18 8.49 -0.78
N ALA A 382 1.27 9.23 -1.42
CA ALA A 382 0.28 8.72 -2.35
C ALA A 382 0.82 8.62 -3.78
N ALA A 383 1.98 9.20 -4.08
CA ALA A 383 2.55 9.19 -5.43
C ALA A 383 2.86 7.75 -5.89
N PRO A 384 2.52 7.40 -7.15
CA PRO A 384 2.70 6.03 -7.68
C PRO A 384 4.15 5.72 -8.05
N MET A 385 5.04 6.71 -7.96
CA MET A 385 6.46 6.59 -8.29
C MET A 385 7.27 7.73 -7.66
N LEU A 386 8.58 7.54 -7.65
CA LEU A 386 9.59 8.57 -7.48
C LEU A 386 10.67 8.43 -8.57
N HIS A 387 11.37 9.51 -8.88
CA HIS A 387 12.58 9.44 -9.71
C HIS A 387 13.80 9.38 -8.79
N VAL A 388 14.77 8.53 -9.14
CA VAL A 388 16.10 8.52 -8.52
C VAL A 388 17.13 8.83 -9.60
N GLU A 389 17.90 9.90 -9.40
CA GLU A 389 18.93 10.34 -10.35
C GLU A 389 19.92 9.21 -10.68
N GLY A 390 20.11 8.95 -11.97
CA GLY A 390 21.01 7.88 -12.46
C GLY A 390 20.46 6.45 -12.33
N VAL A 391 19.24 6.27 -11.83
CA VAL A 391 18.60 4.95 -11.66
C VAL A 391 17.32 4.85 -12.46
N THR A 392 16.38 5.78 -12.27
CA THR A 392 15.10 5.75 -12.97
C THR A 392 15.33 6.08 -14.45
N PRO A 393 14.85 5.25 -15.41
CA PRO A 393 15.13 5.45 -16.85
C PRO A 393 14.78 6.84 -17.39
N GLU A 394 13.77 7.45 -16.78
CA GLU A 394 13.18 8.74 -17.16
C GLU A 394 13.40 9.81 -16.07
N ALA A 395 14.45 9.69 -15.25
CA ALA A 395 14.76 10.64 -14.17
C ALA A 395 14.98 12.09 -14.64
N GLN A 396 15.19 12.31 -15.95
CA GLN A 396 15.29 13.62 -16.59
C GLN A 396 13.93 14.36 -16.71
N LEU A 397 12.81 13.64 -16.55
CA LEU A 397 11.47 14.23 -16.60
C LEU A 397 11.25 15.08 -15.34
N LEU A 398 11.34 16.40 -15.52
CA LEU A 398 11.26 17.37 -14.44
C LEU A 398 10.39 18.55 -14.88
N SER A 399 9.36 18.82 -14.08
CA SER A 399 8.50 19.98 -14.28
C SER A 399 9.28 21.28 -14.12
N PRO A 400 9.10 22.28 -15.01
CA PRO A 400 9.68 23.61 -14.84
C PRO A 400 9.23 24.32 -13.56
N ALA A 401 8.09 23.91 -12.98
CA ALA A 401 7.54 24.45 -11.75
C ALA A 401 7.95 23.65 -10.51
N ALA A 402 8.89 22.69 -10.64
CA ALA A 402 9.33 21.88 -9.53
C ALA A 402 9.98 22.73 -8.43
N ASP A 403 9.47 22.61 -7.21
CA ASP A 403 10.07 23.21 -6.03
C ASP A 403 11.11 22.27 -5.40
N THR A 404 11.81 22.75 -4.36
CA THR A 404 12.93 22.02 -3.76
C THR A 404 12.71 21.74 -2.28
N ALA A 405 13.22 20.61 -1.83
CA ALA A 405 13.35 20.24 -0.43
C ALA A 405 14.73 19.61 -0.20
N VAL A 406 15.22 19.67 1.04
CA VAL A 406 16.51 19.09 1.43
C VAL A 406 16.27 18.09 2.55
N LEU A 407 16.84 16.89 2.40
CA LEU A 407 16.96 15.91 3.48
C LEU A 407 18.38 15.97 4.01
N ASP A 408 18.58 16.85 4.99
CA ASP A 408 19.84 17.01 5.70
C ASP A 408 19.99 15.94 6.81
N ARG A 409 21.15 15.96 7.46
CA ARG A 409 21.45 15.04 8.56
C ARG A 409 20.50 15.22 9.75
N ALA A 410 20.03 16.43 10.03
CA ALA A 410 19.12 16.69 11.14
C ALA A 410 17.73 16.08 10.89
N ALA A 411 17.20 16.23 9.67
CA ALA A 411 15.98 15.58 9.21
C ALA A 411 16.09 14.05 9.27
N MET A 412 17.23 13.50 8.86
CA MET A 412 17.48 12.06 8.98
C MET A 412 17.51 11.57 10.43
N ARG A 413 18.15 12.30 11.35
CA ARG A 413 18.10 11.97 12.79
C ARG A 413 16.69 12.01 13.36
N ALA A 414 15.92 13.06 13.04
CA ALA A 414 14.53 13.17 13.47
C ALA A 414 13.67 12.02 12.92
N GLY A 415 13.86 11.67 11.63
CA GLY A 415 13.21 10.52 11.00
C GLY A 415 13.54 9.20 11.70
N TRP A 416 14.82 8.98 11.99
CA TRP A 416 15.30 7.78 12.70
C TRP A 416 14.63 7.64 14.06
N HIS A 417 14.57 8.72 14.85
CA HIS A 417 13.89 8.73 16.15
C HIS A 417 12.39 8.47 16.01
N SER A 418 11.73 9.01 14.97
CA SER A 418 10.30 8.77 14.75
C SER A 418 9.94 7.31 14.44
N LEU A 419 10.89 6.52 13.95
CA LEU A 419 10.72 5.09 13.64
C LEU A 419 11.22 4.16 14.75
N ASN A 420 11.72 4.70 15.86
CA ASN A 420 12.32 3.95 16.95
C ASN A 420 11.69 4.31 18.29
N ALA A 421 10.98 3.36 18.91
CA ALA A 421 10.53 3.49 20.30
C ALA A 421 11.72 3.47 21.28
N GLU A 422 11.57 4.03 22.49
CA GLU A 422 12.69 4.16 23.45
C GLU A 422 13.17 2.84 24.09
N THR A 423 12.44 1.73 23.91
CA THR A 423 12.81 0.43 24.51
C THR A 423 14.09 -0.15 23.93
N GLU A 424 14.97 -0.64 24.80
CA GLU A 424 16.14 -1.43 24.39
C GLU A 424 15.84 -2.92 24.28
N THR A 425 14.89 -3.44 25.06
CA THR A 425 14.56 -4.86 25.05
C THR A 425 13.70 -5.16 23.84
N VAL A 426 14.01 -6.26 23.16
CA VAL A 426 13.30 -6.73 21.97
C VAL A 426 12.99 -8.21 22.16
N ASP A 427 11.76 -8.61 21.87
CA ASP A 427 11.27 -9.99 22.04
C ASP A 427 11.12 -10.73 20.69
N LEU A 428 11.06 -9.96 19.60
CA LEU A 428 10.85 -10.45 18.24
C LEU A 428 11.70 -9.68 17.22
N ILE A 429 12.36 -10.40 16.31
CA ILE A 429 12.97 -9.82 15.11
C ILE A 429 12.06 -10.12 13.91
N ALA A 430 11.68 -9.07 13.19
CA ALA A 430 10.71 -9.11 12.10
C ALA A 430 11.34 -8.61 10.79
N ILE A 431 11.64 -9.51 9.85
CA ILE A 431 12.24 -9.18 8.55
C ILE A 431 11.29 -9.64 7.43
N GLY A 432 11.19 -8.87 6.35
CA GLY A 432 10.35 -9.22 5.18
C GLY A 432 9.10 -8.37 4.99
N SER A 433 9.18 -7.06 5.25
CA SER A 433 8.09 -6.11 4.90
C SER A 433 8.62 -4.98 3.99
N PRO A 434 8.67 -5.16 2.65
CA PRO A 434 8.11 -6.24 1.85
C PRO A 434 8.93 -7.53 1.94
N HIS A 435 8.37 -8.65 1.45
CA HIS A 435 8.97 -9.98 1.50
C HIS A 435 10.47 -9.95 1.20
N ALA A 436 11.23 -10.67 2.03
CA ALA A 436 12.67 -10.66 2.00
C ALA A 436 13.18 -11.15 0.63
N ALA A 437 14.18 -10.43 0.11
CA ALA A 437 14.95 -10.88 -1.04
C ALA A 437 15.98 -11.93 -0.61
N LEU A 438 16.49 -12.67 -1.59
CA LEU A 438 17.51 -13.68 -1.34
C LEU A 438 18.78 -13.07 -0.72
N ALA A 439 19.18 -11.87 -1.15
CA ALA A 439 20.36 -11.21 -0.61
C ALA A 439 20.20 -10.81 0.87
N GLU A 440 19.00 -10.39 1.28
CA GLU A 440 18.68 -10.12 2.69
C GLU A 440 18.74 -11.39 3.53
N CYS A 441 18.19 -12.51 3.02
CA CYS A 441 18.29 -13.81 3.68
C CYS A 441 19.75 -14.23 3.87
N ARG A 442 20.58 -14.06 2.84
CA ARG A 442 22.03 -14.32 2.90
C ARG A 442 22.72 -13.38 3.89
N ALA A 443 22.37 -12.10 3.90
CA ALA A 443 22.95 -11.11 4.81
C ALA A 443 22.66 -11.46 6.28
N LEU A 444 21.42 -11.84 6.58
CA LEU A 444 21.03 -12.29 7.92
C LEU A 444 21.77 -13.58 8.31
N ALA A 445 21.82 -14.58 7.43
CA ALA A 445 22.52 -15.83 7.69
C ALA A 445 24.02 -15.60 7.99
N ARG A 446 24.68 -14.72 7.22
CA ARG A 446 26.08 -14.33 7.46
C ARG A 446 26.25 -13.59 8.78
N ALA A 447 25.36 -12.67 9.12
CA ALA A 447 25.46 -11.91 10.37
C ALA A 447 25.24 -12.80 11.61
N LEU A 448 24.39 -13.81 11.51
CA LEU A 448 24.20 -14.80 12.58
C LEU A 448 25.39 -15.74 12.72
N ASP A 449 26.09 -16.05 11.63
CA ASP A 449 27.30 -16.89 11.61
C ASP A 449 27.09 -18.26 12.31
N GLY A 450 25.92 -18.87 12.09
CA GLY A 450 25.54 -20.15 12.69
C GLY A 450 25.23 -20.11 14.20
N ARG A 451 25.31 -18.94 14.84
CA ARG A 451 24.92 -18.75 16.26
C ARG A 451 23.40 -18.91 16.40
N ARG A 452 22.96 -19.46 17.54
CA ARG A 452 21.53 -19.63 17.86
C ARG A 452 20.94 -18.32 18.34
N VAL A 453 19.79 -17.93 17.79
CA VAL A 453 19.04 -16.75 18.23
C VAL A 453 18.49 -16.95 19.65
N ALA A 454 18.56 -15.91 20.46
CA ALA A 454 18.03 -15.87 21.82
C ALA A 454 16.58 -15.37 21.88
N VAL A 455 16.17 -14.60 20.86
CA VAL A 455 14.79 -14.08 20.73
C VAL A 455 14.14 -14.63 19.46
N SER A 456 12.80 -14.65 19.46
CA SER A 456 12.06 -15.13 18.29
C SER A 456 12.46 -14.31 17.07
N THR A 457 12.81 -14.99 15.98
CA THR A 457 13.30 -14.33 14.75
C THR A 457 12.56 -14.92 13.57
N ILE A 458 11.79 -14.08 12.90
CA ILE A 458 10.90 -14.47 11.80
C ILE A 458 11.28 -13.67 10.56
N VAL A 459 11.45 -14.38 9.45
CA VAL A 459 11.64 -13.84 8.12
C VAL A 459 10.44 -14.24 7.27
N THR A 460 9.73 -13.29 6.66
CA THR A 460 8.72 -13.61 5.65
C THR A 460 9.32 -13.43 4.25
N ALA A 461 9.12 -14.42 3.38
CA ALA A 461 9.69 -14.41 2.03
C ALA A 461 8.76 -15.09 1.03
N GLY A 462 8.82 -14.65 -0.23
CA GLY A 462 8.05 -15.27 -1.31
C GLY A 462 8.51 -16.71 -1.56
N ARG A 463 7.61 -17.59 -1.99
CA ARG A 463 7.90 -19.01 -2.24
C ARG A 463 9.09 -19.24 -3.18
N ALA A 464 9.23 -18.41 -4.21
CA ALA A 464 10.35 -18.48 -5.15
C ALA A 464 11.70 -18.19 -4.46
N VAL A 465 11.75 -17.16 -3.61
CA VAL A 465 12.95 -16.81 -2.83
C VAL A 465 13.29 -17.92 -1.83
N ILE A 466 12.28 -18.49 -1.15
CA ILE A 466 12.49 -19.61 -0.22
C ILE A 466 13.07 -20.82 -0.96
N ALA A 467 12.55 -21.14 -2.14
CA ALA A 467 13.09 -22.23 -2.97
C ALA A 467 14.54 -21.99 -3.40
N GLN A 468 14.88 -20.76 -3.81
CA GLN A 468 16.25 -20.37 -4.13
C GLN A 468 17.18 -20.46 -2.90
N ALA A 469 16.74 -19.92 -1.75
CA ALA A 469 17.48 -19.98 -0.50
C ALA A 469 17.72 -21.42 -0.02
N GLN A 470 16.76 -22.33 -0.27
CA GLN A 470 16.91 -23.74 0.01
C GLN A 470 17.94 -24.39 -0.92
N ALA A 471 17.89 -24.10 -2.21
CA ALA A 471 18.80 -24.68 -3.21
C ALA A 471 20.28 -24.36 -2.93
N GLU A 472 20.57 -23.18 -2.37
CA GLU A 472 21.94 -22.77 -2.02
C GLU A 472 22.31 -23.00 -0.54
N GLY A 473 21.43 -23.58 0.26
CA GLY A 473 21.67 -23.88 1.68
C GLY A 473 21.53 -22.70 2.66
N THR A 474 21.16 -21.50 2.17
CA THR A 474 20.87 -20.32 3.01
C THR A 474 19.69 -20.55 3.95
N LEU A 475 18.60 -21.18 3.46
CA LEU A 475 17.44 -21.50 4.29
C LEU A 475 17.83 -22.42 5.46
N GLY A 476 18.55 -23.50 5.17
CA GLY A 476 19.03 -24.42 6.20
C GLY A 476 20.01 -23.76 7.20
N ALA A 477 20.78 -22.75 6.78
CA ALA A 477 21.63 -21.98 7.69
C ALA A 477 20.81 -21.14 8.67
N LEU A 478 19.77 -20.44 8.19
CA LEU A 478 18.85 -19.67 9.02
C LEU A 478 18.10 -20.57 10.02
N GLU A 479 17.57 -21.70 9.56
CA GLU A 479 16.85 -22.67 10.41
C GLU A 479 17.76 -23.27 11.50
N ARG A 480 19.03 -23.57 11.18
CA ARG A 480 20.02 -24.02 12.18
C ARG A 480 20.34 -22.95 13.22
N SER A 481 20.21 -21.67 12.90
CA SER A 481 20.29 -20.57 13.87
C SER A 481 19.00 -20.40 14.68
N GLY A 482 17.92 -21.12 14.35
CA GLY A 482 16.61 -20.99 15.01
C GLY A 482 15.70 -19.92 14.40
N VAL A 483 16.05 -19.37 13.23
CA VAL A 483 15.21 -18.44 12.48
C VAL A 483 14.06 -19.19 11.82
N GLN A 484 12.86 -18.66 11.92
CA GLN A 484 11.68 -19.15 11.19
C GLN A 484 11.56 -18.40 9.87
N VAL A 485 11.51 -19.12 8.74
CA VAL A 485 11.25 -18.53 7.43
C VAL A 485 9.86 -18.93 6.97
N LEU A 486 8.97 -17.96 6.80
CA LEU A 486 7.55 -18.17 6.56
C LEU A 486 7.16 -17.72 5.15
N PRO A 487 6.47 -18.57 4.38
CA PRO A 487 5.92 -18.19 3.08
C PRO A 487 4.58 -17.46 3.24
N ASP A 488 4.14 -16.85 2.14
CA ASP A 488 2.78 -16.33 1.89
C ASP A 488 2.33 -15.14 2.75
N LEU A 489 2.83 -15.01 3.97
CA LEU A 489 2.31 -14.12 5.00
C LEU A 489 2.85 -12.68 4.92
N CYS A 490 1.94 -11.70 4.94
CA CYS A 490 2.32 -10.30 5.14
C CYS A 490 2.48 -9.96 6.64
N TRP A 491 3.56 -9.25 6.99
CA TRP A 491 3.77 -8.72 8.35
C TRP A 491 2.65 -7.78 8.82
N CYS A 492 1.98 -7.09 7.90
CA CYS A 492 0.87 -6.18 8.25
C CYS A 492 -0.40 -6.93 8.67
N SER A 493 -0.45 -8.25 8.50
CA SER A 493 -1.61 -9.10 8.80
C SER A 493 -1.28 -10.27 9.72
N ILE A 494 -0.06 -10.31 10.28
CA ILE A 494 0.35 -11.36 11.20
C ILE A 494 -0.51 -11.30 12.48
N SER A 495 -0.87 -12.46 13.02
CA SER A 495 -1.71 -12.59 14.20
C SER A 495 -1.10 -13.56 15.21
N GLU A 496 -1.56 -13.49 16.46
CA GLU A 496 -1.18 -14.44 17.50
C GLU A 496 -1.76 -15.85 17.19
N PRO A 497 -1.04 -16.95 17.50
CA PRO A 497 0.22 -17.01 18.26
C PRO A 497 1.49 -16.93 17.40
N LEU A 498 1.36 -16.78 16.07
CA LEU A 498 2.52 -16.69 15.19
C LEU A 498 3.32 -15.40 15.44
N PHE A 499 2.60 -14.28 15.62
CA PHE A 499 3.12 -13.19 16.41
C PHE A 499 3.19 -13.66 17.86
N PRO A 500 4.38 -13.73 18.50
CA PRO A 500 4.49 -14.28 19.86
C PRO A 500 3.64 -13.47 20.86
N PRO A 501 2.67 -14.07 21.58
CA PRO A 501 1.76 -13.31 22.46
C PRO A 501 2.46 -12.52 23.57
N GLY A 502 3.60 -13.03 24.03
CA GLY A 502 4.45 -12.39 25.05
C GLY A 502 5.29 -11.22 24.53
N ALA A 503 5.42 -11.04 23.21
CA ALA A 503 6.28 -9.99 22.65
C ALA A 503 5.69 -8.60 22.92
N ARG A 504 6.45 -7.74 23.60
CA ARG A 504 6.08 -6.36 23.90
C ARG A 504 6.80 -5.37 22.99
N ALA A 505 7.97 -5.77 22.48
CA ALA A 505 8.76 -5.00 21.54
C ALA A 505 9.33 -5.88 20.42
N LEU A 506 9.42 -5.33 19.22
CA LEU A 506 10.06 -5.98 18.07
C LEU A 506 11.08 -5.08 17.39
N MET A 507 11.99 -5.66 16.62
CA MET A 507 12.94 -4.94 15.77
C MET A 507 12.80 -5.37 14.30
N THR A 508 12.88 -4.41 13.37
CA THR A 508 12.76 -4.65 11.93
C THR A 508 13.74 -3.83 11.10
N ASN A 509 14.10 -4.31 9.91
CA ASN A 509 14.84 -3.53 8.90
C ASN A 509 13.92 -2.76 7.94
N SER A 510 12.61 -2.81 8.14
CA SER A 510 11.63 -2.19 7.26
C SER A 510 11.17 -0.83 7.79
N GLY A 511 11.36 0.25 7.01
CA GLY A 511 10.75 1.54 7.29
C GLY A 511 9.21 1.51 7.24
N LYS A 512 8.63 0.70 6.34
CA LYS A 512 7.18 0.49 6.21
C LYS A 512 6.60 -0.15 7.47
N TYR A 513 7.21 -1.23 7.97
CA TYR A 513 6.74 -1.92 9.17
C TYR A 513 7.08 -1.17 10.45
N ALA A 514 8.19 -0.43 10.49
CA ALA A 514 8.49 0.47 11.60
C ALA A 514 7.39 1.55 11.79
N HIS A 515 6.79 2.02 10.70
CA HIS A 515 5.67 2.95 10.74
C HIS A 515 4.34 2.28 11.15
N TYR A 516 3.94 1.19 10.48
CA TYR A 516 2.63 0.58 10.71
C TYR A 516 2.57 -0.35 11.94
N GLY A 517 3.69 -0.99 12.28
CA GLY A 517 3.80 -2.01 13.32
C GLY A 517 3.20 -1.60 14.66
N PRO A 518 3.47 -0.38 15.20
CA PRO A 518 2.88 0.06 16.46
C PRO A 518 1.36 0.10 16.44
N GLY A 519 0.75 0.61 15.35
CA GLY A 519 -0.70 0.70 15.21
C GLY A 519 -1.37 -0.66 14.97
N LEU A 520 -0.72 -1.55 14.21
CA LEU A 520 -1.26 -2.87 13.87
C LEU A 520 -1.11 -3.90 14.98
N SER A 521 -0.01 -3.87 15.74
CA SER A 521 0.30 -4.88 16.77
C SER A 521 0.12 -4.38 18.20
N GLY A 522 0.03 -3.07 18.40
CA GLY A 522 0.06 -2.44 19.73
C GLY A 522 1.41 -2.59 20.46
N ARG A 523 2.48 -2.99 19.74
CA ARG A 523 3.80 -3.25 20.33
C ARG A 523 4.80 -2.14 19.99
N ALA A 524 5.82 -1.98 20.83
CA ALA A 524 6.91 -1.06 20.55
C ALA A 524 7.76 -1.58 19.39
N VAL A 525 8.20 -0.69 18.50
CA VAL A 525 9.03 -1.07 17.34
C VAL A 525 10.36 -0.34 17.36
N ARG A 526 11.43 -1.09 17.09
CA ARG A 526 12.78 -0.61 16.80
C ARG A 526 13.09 -0.84 15.32
N PHE A 527 13.82 0.08 14.73
CA PHE A 527 14.21 0.07 13.32
C PHE A 527 15.74 0.13 13.20
N GLY A 528 16.32 -0.73 12.35
CA GLY A 528 17.75 -0.70 12.07
C GLY A 528 18.20 -1.71 11.02
N PRO A 529 19.51 -1.73 10.68
CA PRO A 529 20.05 -2.56 9.60
C PRO A 529 19.92 -4.05 9.91
N ILE A 530 20.01 -4.93 8.90
CA ILE A 530 19.97 -6.39 9.09
C ILE A 530 21.04 -6.85 10.08
N ALA A 531 22.23 -6.25 10.05
CA ALA A 531 23.30 -6.55 11.01
C ALA A 531 22.88 -6.27 12.46
N ALA A 532 22.21 -5.14 12.72
CA ALA A 532 21.70 -4.81 14.04
C ALA A 532 20.53 -5.71 14.44
N CYS A 533 19.67 -6.10 13.49
CA CYS A 533 18.62 -7.09 13.72
C CYS A 533 19.20 -8.45 14.13
N ALA A 534 20.31 -8.88 13.51
CA ALA A 534 21.00 -10.11 13.87
C ALA A 534 21.62 -10.04 15.28
N GLU A 535 22.27 -8.94 15.64
CA GLU A 535 22.82 -8.77 16.99
C GLU A 535 21.71 -8.67 18.06
N ALA A 536 20.58 -8.03 17.74
CA ALA A 536 19.39 -8.06 18.60
C ALA A 536 18.78 -9.46 18.69
N ALA A 537 18.80 -10.25 17.60
CA ALA A 537 18.37 -11.64 17.60
C ALA A 537 19.16 -12.51 18.60
N LEU A 538 20.46 -12.22 18.77
CA LEU A 538 21.37 -12.95 19.63
C LEU A 538 21.38 -12.47 21.08
N SER A 539 21.09 -11.18 21.32
CA SER A 539 21.22 -10.54 22.64
C SER A 539 19.90 -10.17 23.31
N GLY A 540 18.80 -10.11 22.55
CA GLY A 540 17.52 -9.55 22.99
C GLY A 540 17.53 -8.04 23.23
N ARG A 541 18.57 -7.35 22.76
CA ARG A 541 18.76 -5.90 22.95
C ARG A 541 18.98 -5.19 21.62
N ALA A 542 18.14 -4.20 21.33
CA ALA A 542 18.35 -3.28 20.22
C ALA A 542 19.46 -2.26 20.56
N PRO A 543 20.30 -1.86 19.59
CA PRO A 543 21.24 -0.77 19.79
C PRO A 543 20.50 0.54 20.09
N HIS A 544 20.93 1.25 21.14
CA HIS A 544 20.37 2.57 21.49
C HIS A 544 21.06 3.73 20.73
N ARG A 545 22.29 3.50 20.23
CA ARG A 545 23.06 4.50 19.49
C ARG A 545 22.49 4.71 18.09
N LEU A 546 22.61 5.94 17.59
CA LEU A 546 22.41 6.23 16.18
C LEU A 546 23.47 5.48 15.33
N PRO A 547 23.15 5.09 14.09
CA PRO A 547 24.13 4.60 13.13
C PRO A 547 25.31 5.56 12.95
N ASP A 548 26.49 5.02 12.67
CA ASP A 548 27.73 5.80 12.55
C ASP A 548 27.64 6.87 11.45
N TRP A 549 26.95 6.55 10.35
CA TRP A 549 26.71 7.47 9.25
C TRP A 549 25.79 8.65 9.62
N LEU A 550 24.99 8.52 10.70
CA LEU A 550 24.22 9.63 11.28
C LEU A 550 24.99 10.41 12.33
N THR A 551 25.97 9.82 13.02
CA THR A 551 26.69 10.46 14.13
C THR A 551 27.91 11.24 13.68
N ALA A 552 28.66 10.77 12.67
CA ALA A 552 29.92 11.37 12.24
C ALA A 552 29.74 12.87 11.92
N GLU A 553 30.46 13.77 12.61
CA GLU A 553 30.51 15.16 12.19
C GLU A 553 31.25 15.22 10.85
N ARG A 554 30.79 16.07 9.91
CA ARG A 554 31.60 16.43 8.76
C ARG A 554 32.88 17.04 9.33
N THR A 555 33.98 16.30 9.30
CA THR A 555 35.29 16.91 9.46
C THR A 555 35.42 17.85 8.28
N THR A 556 35.17 19.15 8.49
CA THR A 556 35.47 20.20 7.54
C THR A 556 36.98 20.16 7.32
N GLN A 557 37.43 19.39 6.32
CA GLN A 557 38.78 19.51 5.82
C GLN A 557 38.84 20.76 4.94
N GLN A 558 39.28 21.83 5.60
CA GLN A 558 39.91 23.08 5.15
C GLN A 558 39.25 23.88 4.03
#